data_AF-A0A932FW39-F1
#
_entry.id   AF-A0A932FW39-F1
#
_cell.length_a   1.000
_cell.length_b   1.000
_cell.length_c   1.000
_cell.angle_alpha   90.00
_cell.angle_beta   90.00
_cell.angle_gamma   90.00
#
_symmetry.space_group_name_H-M   'P 1'
#
loop_
_entity.id
_entity.type
_entity.pdbx_description
1 polymer ?
#
loop_
_entity_poly.entity_id
_entity_poly.type
_entity_poly.pdbx_seq_one_letter_code
_entity_poly.pdbx_strand_id
1 'polypeptide(L)'
;MAPPSDRHPGGQEPAPGEAPPLTSPAQEGSLAPGSPAQARQEKPTPTQGKKEESAPGDQESQSTTTTSSGAQDPEEQPVVGLIGKVEVGRTSGSATAETPIVVPPGRNGLTPRLVLRYSSVGGPSPYGKGWQLELGRVVRSARRGVPRYDGTDGFQLFLPEGQMVELVTQTNESPSLPLGQFRWVPKVEEAFLRVVQDTGNNTWVVWDKGGTKFTFGGANAWVGKDTRSASGTFGWYLTRIQDPNGNTLQITYTAIPGGDLGSVAYAYPDKIHYGGNGDDSNPEANFPHKHHVTFVWDSLRPDRVESGTGGYLSRISQRLQKIEISTDGSNANRPFQTYELAYNPSPNGGQSLLASVTRTGVELSDGTSKSLPAVLLVLTR
;
A
#
# COMPACT_ATOMS: atom_id res chain seq x y z
N MET A 1 -33.40 -17.87 72.86
CA MET A 1 -33.90 -18.71 71.76
C MET A 1 -32.79 -19.70 71.40
N ALA A 2 -33.01 -20.97 71.75
CA ALA A 2 -32.11 -22.08 71.49
C ALA A 2 -32.30 -22.63 70.04
N PRO A 3 -31.36 -23.46 69.52
CA PRO A 3 -31.19 -23.88 68.11
C PRO A 3 -31.67 -25.35 67.93
N PRO A 4 -31.11 -26.29 67.12
CA PRO A 4 -30.40 -26.33 65.80
C PRO A 4 -30.95 -27.44 64.81
N SER A 5 -30.22 -27.71 63.71
CA SER A 5 -30.16 -28.98 62.91
C SER A 5 -31.37 -29.31 61.98
N ASP A 6 -31.32 -30.07 60.87
CA ASP A 6 -30.43 -31.13 60.40
C ASP A 6 -30.80 -31.59 58.95
N ARG A 7 -29.91 -32.38 58.31
CA ARG A 7 -30.12 -33.44 57.26
C ARG A 7 -30.07 -33.19 55.72
N HIS A 8 -28.95 -33.68 55.15
CA HIS A 8 -28.70 -34.45 53.89
C HIS A 8 -29.59 -35.73 53.72
N PRO A 9 -29.43 -36.66 52.72
CA PRO A 9 -28.88 -36.70 51.34
C PRO A 9 -29.70 -37.59 50.32
N GLY A 10 -29.19 -37.82 49.10
CA GLY A 10 -29.42 -39.05 48.28
C GLY A 10 -30.27 -38.87 47.00
N GLY A 11 -30.01 -39.49 45.84
CA GLY A 11 -29.06 -40.51 45.39
C GLY A 11 -28.86 -40.40 43.86
N GLN A 12 -27.66 -40.67 43.34
CA GLN A 12 -27.21 -41.95 42.77
C GLN A 12 -27.84 -42.33 41.41
N GLU A 13 -26.94 -42.28 40.41
CA GLU A 13 -26.91 -42.85 39.05
C GLU A 13 -27.39 -44.32 38.96
N PRO A 14 -27.67 -44.89 37.76
CA PRO A 14 -26.58 -45.22 36.82
C PRO A 14 -26.90 -45.13 35.30
N ALA A 15 -25.85 -44.88 34.51
CA ALA A 15 -25.72 -45.37 33.14
C ALA A 15 -25.68 -46.92 33.11
N PRO A 16 -26.02 -47.58 31.99
CA PRO A 16 -24.95 -48.05 31.08
C PRO A 16 -25.43 -48.04 29.60
N GLY A 17 -24.63 -48.20 28.55
CA GLY A 17 -23.24 -48.61 28.44
C GLY A 17 -22.82 -48.65 26.96
N GLU A 18 -21.49 -48.63 26.81
CA GLU A 18 -20.59 -49.04 25.73
C GLU A 18 -21.10 -49.60 24.38
N ALA A 19 -20.42 -49.11 23.32
CA ALA A 19 -20.24 -49.73 22.00
C ALA A 19 -19.55 -51.10 22.07
N PRO A 20 -19.47 -51.89 20.97
CA PRO A 20 -18.18 -51.95 20.22
C PRO A 20 -18.40 -52.26 18.69
N PRO A 21 -17.44 -52.77 17.88
CA PRO A 21 -16.88 -51.98 16.78
C PRO A 21 -16.82 -52.72 15.39
N LEU A 22 -16.20 -52.04 14.42
CA LEU A 22 -15.54 -52.55 13.19
C LEU A 22 -16.40 -53.23 12.10
N THR A 23 -16.30 -52.71 10.86
CA THR A 23 -15.68 -53.42 9.71
C THR A 23 -15.69 -52.57 8.44
N SER A 24 -14.52 -52.41 7.81
CA SER A 24 -14.43 -52.24 6.35
C SER A 24 -14.58 -53.61 5.68
N PRO A 25 -14.91 -53.62 4.39
CA PRO A 25 -14.00 -54.28 3.46
C PRO A 25 -13.64 -53.41 2.25
N ALA A 26 -12.43 -53.67 1.76
CA ALA A 26 -11.88 -53.15 0.52
C ALA A 26 -12.37 -53.94 -0.71
N GLN A 27 -12.11 -53.33 -1.87
CA GLN A 27 -11.75 -53.93 -3.17
C GLN A 27 -12.84 -54.62 -4.02
N GLU A 28 -13.12 -54.09 -5.22
CA GLU A 28 -12.50 -54.51 -6.50
C GLU A 28 -13.18 -53.87 -7.74
N GLY A 29 -12.44 -53.74 -8.85
CA GLY A 29 -12.96 -53.51 -10.21
C GLY A 29 -12.57 -52.15 -10.81
N SER A 30 -11.34 -51.95 -11.31
CA SER A 30 -10.92 -52.25 -12.69
C SER A 30 -11.84 -51.63 -13.76
N LEU A 31 -11.30 -50.65 -14.50
CA LEU A 31 -11.28 -50.59 -15.98
C LEU A 31 -10.77 -49.21 -16.45
N ALA A 32 -9.53 -49.17 -16.93
CA ALA A 32 -9.13 -48.26 -18.00
C ALA A 32 -9.75 -48.79 -19.32
N PRO A 33 -10.01 -47.95 -20.33
CA PRO A 33 -8.91 -47.58 -21.24
C PRO A 33 -9.04 -46.19 -21.88
N GLY A 34 -7.97 -45.77 -22.56
CA GLY A 34 -8.10 -44.96 -23.78
C GLY A 34 -7.56 -43.53 -23.73
N SER A 35 -6.24 -43.39 -23.87
CA SER A 35 -5.68 -42.27 -24.64
C SER A 35 -6.13 -42.37 -26.11
N PRO A 36 -6.24 -41.23 -26.80
CA PRO A 36 -5.36 -41.09 -27.94
C PRO A 36 -4.60 -39.76 -27.94
N ALA A 37 -3.30 -39.90 -28.16
CA ALA A 37 -2.44 -38.86 -28.68
C ALA A 37 -2.86 -38.51 -30.13
N GLN A 38 -3.01 -37.23 -30.42
CA GLN A 38 -2.85 -36.65 -31.76
C GLN A 38 -2.13 -35.31 -31.57
N ALA A 39 -0.82 -35.29 -31.83
CA ALA A 39 -0.22 -34.94 -33.12
C ALA A 39 -0.09 -33.43 -33.30
N ARG A 40 1.11 -32.95 -32.92
CA ARG A 40 1.72 -31.70 -33.39
C ARG A 40 1.57 -31.60 -34.90
N GLN A 41 1.04 -30.47 -35.39
CA GLN A 41 1.28 -30.00 -36.74
C GLN A 41 2.07 -28.69 -36.66
N GLU A 42 3.34 -28.79 -37.06
CA GLU A 42 4.20 -27.65 -37.38
C GLU A 42 4.00 -27.28 -38.85
N LYS A 43 3.85 -25.98 -39.14
CA LYS A 43 4.23 -25.34 -40.41
C LYS A 43 4.10 -23.80 -40.33
N PRO A 44 4.78 -23.01 -41.19
CA PRO A 44 6.18 -22.63 -41.02
C PRO A 44 6.38 -21.10 -40.95
N THR A 45 7.55 -20.70 -40.45
CA THR A 45 8.17 -19.38 -40.62
C THR A 45 8.52 -19.12 -42.10
N PRO A 46 8.40 -17.88 -42.62
CA PRO A 46 9.20 -17.42 -43.73
C PRO A 46 10.32 -16.49 -43.24
N THR A 47 11.56 -16.90 -43.50
CA THR A 47 12.75 -16.05 -43.50
C THR A 47 13.06 -15.68 -44.94
N GLN A 48 13.30 -14.38 -45.22
CA GLN A 48 14.29 -13.79 -46.14
C GLN A 48 13.90 -12.31 -46.39
N GLY A 49 14.80 -11.33 -46.47
CA GLY A 49 16.25 -11.38 -46.56
C GLY A 49 16.89 -10.00 -46.36
N LYS A 50 18.22 -10.03 -46.20
CA LYS A 50 19.14 -8.90 -46.19
C LYS A 50 19.16 -8.16 -47.53
N LYS A 51 19.29 -6.84 -47.48
CA LYS A 51 20.05 -6.04 -48.45
C LYS A 51 20.70 -4.86 -47.73
N GLU A 52 22.04 -4.85 -47.72
CA GLU A 52 22.87 -3.65 -47.51
C GLU A 52 22.84 -2.80 -48.79
N GLU A 53 22.92 -1.47 -48.67
CA GLU A 53 23.96 -0.63 -49.32
C GLU A 53 23.76 0.88 -49.02
N SER A 54 24.82 1.46 -48.42
CA SER A 54 25.40 2.84 -48.48
C SER A 54 24.59 4.15 -48.38
N ALA A 55 25.10 5.03 -47.52
CA ALA A 55 24.84 6.49 -47.34
C ALA A 55 25.62 7.36 -48.38
N PRO A 56 25.62 8.74 -48.39
CA PRO A 56 26.04 9.62 -47.26
C PRO A 56 25.42 11.05 -47.15
N GLY A 57 25.81 11.79 -46.09
CA GLY A 57 25.70 13.26 -45.89
C GLY A 57 24.58 13.67 -44.91
N ASP A 58 24.77 14.44 -43.83
CA ASP A 58 25.74 15.48 -43.51
C ASP A 58 26.09 15.50 -42.01
N GLN A 59 27.34 15.88 -41.71
CA GLN A 59 27.86 16.20 -40.38
C GLN A 59 27.85 17.71 -40.18
N GLU A 60 27.41 18.18 -39.01
CA GLU A 60 27.85 19.46 -38.46
C GLU A 60 28.57 19.20 -37.12
N SER A 61 29.81 19.65 -37.08
CA SER A 61 30.81 19.40 -36.04
C SER A 61 30.53 20.19 -34.76
N GLN A 62 31.00 19.65 -33.62
CA GLN A 62 31.63 20.49 -32.60
C GLN A 62 32.61 19.68 -31.73
N SER A 63 33.89 19.88 -32.04
CA SER A 63 35.05 20.09 -31.17
C SER A 63 35.33 19.10 -30.03
N THR A 64 36.29 18.21 -30.29
CA THR A 64 37.13 17.54 -29.29
C THR A 64 38.30 18.45 -28.88
N THR A 65 38.46 18.69 -27.58
CA THR A 65 39.71 19.20 -27.00
C THR A 65 40.22 18.19 -25.98
N THR A 66 41.42 17.65 -26.21
CA THR A 66 42.15 16.81 -25.25
C THR A 66 43.20 17.66 -24.56
N THR A 67 43.13 17.83 -23.23
CA THR A 67 44.32 18.09 -22.41
C THR A 67 44.15 17.62 -20.95
N SER A 68 45.09 16.74 -20.53
CA SER A 68 45.72 16.63 -19.20
C SER A 68 44.94 16.16 -17.96
N SER A 69 45.20 14.91 -17.58
CA SER A 69 45.65 14.43 -16.25
C SER A 69 45.45 15.34 -15.02
N GLY A 70 44.60 14.90 -14.09
CA GLY A 70 44.55 15.36 -12.70
C GLY A 70 43.41 14.68 -11.94
N ALA A 71 43.74 13.98 -10.85
CA ALA A 71 42.90 13.37 -9.80
C ALA A 71 41.37 13.23 -10.05
N GLN A 72 40.88 11.99 -10.09
CA GLN A 72 39.45 11.67 -10.12
C GLN A 72 38.76 12.10 -8.82
N ASP A 73 37.98 13.18 -8.90
CA ASP A 73 36.85 13.41 -7.99
C ASP A 73 35.81 12.30 -8.21
N PRO A 74 35.07 11.87 -7.17
CA PRO A 74 33.97 10.92 -7.33
C PRO A 74 32.92 11.51 -8.27
N GLU A 75 32.58 10.76 -9.32
CA GLU A 75 31.59 11.10 -10.34
C GLU A 75 30.30 11.63 -9.69
N GLU A 76 30.01 12.93 -9.86
CA GLU A 76 28.74 13.52 -9.44
C GLU A 76 27.62 12.90 -10.27
N GLN A 77 26.92 11.93 -9.69
CA GLN A 77 25.69 11.39 -10.27
C GLN A 77 24.67 12.54 -10.47
N PRO A 78 24.01 12.63 -11.63
CA PRO A 78 23.07 13.72 -11.90
C PRO A 78 21.97 13.72 -10.85
N VAL A 79 21.74 14.87 -10.23
CA VAL A 79 20.65 15.05 -9.27
C VAL A 79 19.32 14.82 -10.01
N VAL A 80 18.59 13.78 -9.62
CA VAL A 80 17.25 13.52 -10.14
C VAL A 80 16.36 14.72 -9.80
N GLY A 81 15.86 15.40 -10.84
CA GLY A 81 14.89 16.48 -10.70
C GLY A 81 13.62 15.99 -9.99
N LEU A 82 13.08 16.84 -9.11
CA LEU A 82 11.86 16.60 -8.35
C LEU A 82 10.57 16.65 -9.21
N ILE A 83 10.63 17.16 -10.44
CA ILE A 83 9.52 17.09 -11.39
C ILE A 83 9.57 15.73 -12.08
N GLY A 84 8.60 14.88 -11.75
CA GLY A 84 8.33 13.66 -12.50
C GLY A 84 7.55 13.94 -13.78
N LYS A 85 7.03 12.89 -14.40
CA LYS A 85 6.36 12.99 -15.70
C LYS A 85 5.08 13.83 -15.61
N VAL A 86 4.90 14.76 -16.55
CA VAL A 86 3.64 15.46 -16.79
C VAL A 86 3.00 14.86 -18.03
N GLU A 87 1.79 14.36 -17.88
CA GLU A 87 1.10 13.61 -18.93
C GLU A 87 -0.37 14.02 -19.01
N VAL A 88 -0.98 13.75 -20.16
CA VAL A 88 -2.43 13.83 -20.35
C VAL A 88 -2.97 12.41 -20.35
N GLY A 89 -3.93 12.14 -19.48
CA GLY A 89 -4.62 10.85 -19.44
C GLY A 89 -5.29 10.57 -20.78
N ARG A 90 -4.79 9.56 -21.51
CA ARG A 90 -5.19 9.28 -22.90
C ARG A 90 -6.69 9.05 -23.07
N THR A 91 -7.36 8.54 -22.05
CA THR A 91 -8.80 8.21 -22.06
C THR A 91 -9.65 9.18 -21.27
N SER A 92 -9.10 9.82 -20.23
CA SER A 92 -9.83 10.73 -19.33
C SER A 92 -9.69 12.20 -19.70
N GLY A 93 -8.69 12.57 -20.53
CA GLY A 93 -8.32 13.96 -20.79
C GLY A 93 -7.76 14.69 -19.57
N SER A 94 -7.56 14.01 -18.44
CA SER A 94 -7.08 14.63 -17.20
C SER A 94 -5.59 14.93 -17.28
N ALA A 95 -5.20 16.15 -16.92
CA ALA A 95 -3.79 16.45 -16.63
C ALA A 95 -3.32 15.68 -15.39
N THR A 96 -2.16 15.05 -15.49
CA THR A 96 -1.52 14.28 -14.40
C THR A 96 -0.05 14.68 -14.26
N ALA A 97 0.44 14.69 -13.02
CA ALA A 97 1.86 14.94 -12.74
C ALA A 97 2.33 14.04 -11.59
N GLU A 98 3.64 13.79 -11.54
CA GLU A 98 4.26 13.02 -10.45
C GLU A 98 5.40 13.79 -9.81
N THR A 99 5.56 13.68 -8.50
CA THR A 99 6.73 14.14 -7.74
C THR A 99 7.23 12.98 -6.89
N PRO A 100 8.32 12.31 -7.30
CA PRO A 100 8.87 11.19 -6.54
C PRO A 100 9.59 11.68 -5.27
N ILE A 101 9.43 10.93 -4.20
CA ILE A 101 10.16 11.10 -2.95
C ILE A 101 11.21 10.00 -2.91
N VAL A 102 12.44 10.36 -3.28
CA VAL A 102 13.60 9.46 -3.28
C VAL A 102 14.01 9.14 -1.86
N VAL A 103 14.12 7.84 -1.57
CA VAL A 103 14.58 7.24 -0.32
C VAL A 103 15.75 6.27 -0.62
N PRO A 104 16.61 5.96 0.37
CA PRO A 104 17.62 4.91 0.22
C PRO A 104 17.03 3.56 -0.21
N PRO A 105 17.79 2.70 -0.90
CA PRO A 105 17.35 1.36 -1.22
C PRO A 105 17.24 0.48 0.04
N GLY A 106 16.16 -0.29 0.13
CA GLY A 106 16.01 -1.34 1.13
C GLY A 106 16.71 -2.64 0.76
N ARG A 107 16.70 -3.59 1.70
CA ARG A 107 17.25 -4.93 1.50
C ARG A 107 16.56 -5.62 0.33
N ASN A 108 17.36 -6.17 -0.60
CA ASN A 108 16.87 -6.82 -1.83
C ASN A 108 15.94 -5.92 -2.67
N GLY A 109 16.11 -4.60 -2.59
CA GLY A 109 15.28 -3.64 -3.32
C GLY A 109 13.89 -3.39 -2.71
N LEU A 110 13.52 -4.04 -1.60
CA LEU A 110 12.25 -3.79 -0.91
C LEU A 110 12.25 -2.40 -0.26
N THR A 111 11.81 -1.42 -1.04
CA THR A 111 11.93 0.01 -0.79
C THR A 111 10.55 0.67 -0.92
N PRO A 112 10.15 1.59 -0.02
CA PRO A 112 8.87 2.26 -0.17
C PRO A 112 8.84 3.10 -1.45
N ARG A 113 7.82 2.86 -2.29
CA ARG A 113 7.56 3.67 -3.48
C ARG A 113 6.71 4.88 -3.09
N LEU A 114 7.35 6.02 -2.85
CA LEU A 114 6.68 7.25 -2.45
C LEU A 114 6.60 8.22 -3.63
N VAL A 115 5.38 8.43 -4.15
CA VAL A 115 5.13 9.35 -5.27
C VAL A 115 3.90 10.18 -4.98
N LEU A 116 4.08 11.50 -4.88
CA LEU A 116 2.98 12.44 -4.92
C LEU A 116 2.44 12.48 -6.34
N ARG A 117 1.19 12.08 -6.53
CA ARG A 117 0.52 12.04 -7.83
C ARG A 117 -0.54 13.11 -7.89
N TYR A 118 -0.49 13.94 -8.91
CA TYR A 118 -1.52 14.92 -9.23
C TYR A 118 -2.48 14.37 -10.28
N SER A 119 -3.76 14.69 -10.12
CA SER A 119 -4.76 14.61 -11.17
C SER A 119 -5.68 15.82 -11.10
N SER A 120 -5.93 16.44 -12.25
CA SER A 120 -6.87 17.58 -12.39
C SER A 120 -8.30 17.26 -11.98
N VAL A 121 -8.72 15.99 -12.05
CA VAL A 121 -10.03 15.51 -11.57
C VAL A 121 -9.98 15.00 -10.13
N GLY A 122 -8.81 15.04 -9.49
CA GLY A 122 -8.62 14.60 -8.12
C GLY A 122 -9.30 15.54 -7.12
N GLY A 123 -9.92 14.95 -6.11
CA GLY A 123 -10.58 15.67 -5.02
C GLY A 123 -9.59 16.27 -4.01
N PRO A 124 -10.12 16.88 -2.94
CA PRO A 124 -9.32 17.30 -1.80
C PRO A 124 -8.69 16.09 -1.10
N SER A 125 -7.48 16.25 -0.58
CA SER A 125 -6.77 15.21 0.16
C SER A 125 -5.91 15.82 1.28
N PRO A 126 -5.26 15.00 2.12
CA PRO A 126 -4.24 15.46 3.07
C PRO A 126 -2.99 16.08 2.42
N TYR A 127 -2.83 15.95 1.10
CA TYR A 127 -1.65 16.42 0.36
C TYR A 127 -1.97 17.62 -0.55
N GLY A 128 -3.15 18.22 -0.39
CA GLY A 128 -3.66 19.29 -1.25
C GLY A 128 -4.63 18.78 -2.32
N LYS A 129 -5.43 19.69 -2.88
CA LYS A 129 -6.42 19.34 -3.90
C LYS A 129 -5.75 18.74 -5.14
N GLY A 130 -6.28 17.61 -5.60
CA GLY A 130 -5.79 16.91 -6.78
C GLY A 130 -4.55 16.04 -6.53
N TRP A 131 -3.89 16.21 -5.39
CA TRP A 131 -2.68 15.45 -5.02
C TRP A 131 -3.03 14.26 -4.15
N GLN A 132 -2.34 13.13 -4.34
CA GLN A 132 -2.48 11.93 -3.54
C GLN A 132 -1.11 11.28 -3.33
N LEU A 133 -0.90 10.69 -2.17
CA LEU A 133 0.19 9.75 -1.91
C LEU A 133 -0.44 8.39 -1.64
N GLU A 134 -0.33 7.48 -2.61
CA GLU A 134 -0.86 6.12 -2.47
C GLU A 134 0.18 5.22 -1.81
N LEU A 135 -0.11 4.73 -0.62
CA LEU A 135 0.71 3.73 0.09
C LEU A 135 0.14 2.32 -0.02
N GLY A 136 -1.08 2.18 -0.55
CA GLY A 136 -1.83 0.95 -0.61
C GLY A 136 -2.97 0.91 0.41
N ARG A 137 -4.13 0.45 -0.03
CA ARG A 137 -5.32 0.28 0.81
C ARG A 137 -6.32 -0.69 0.20
N VAL A 138 -7.19 -1.26 1.03
CA VAL A 138 -8.45 -1.86 0.61
C VAL A 138 -9.58 -0.94 1.06
N VAL A 139 -10.55 -0.63 0.21
CA VAL A 139 -11.71 0.21 0.56
C VAL A 139 -13.00 -0.42 0.04
N ARG A 140 -14.10 -0.22 0.77
CA ARG A 140 -15.44 -0.52 0.26
C ARG A 140 -15.73 0.35 -0.96
N SER A 141 -16.35 -0.26 -1.97
CA SER A 141 -16.68 0.42 -3.22
C SER A 141 -17.90 1.32 -3.03
N ALA A 142 -17.74 2.62 -3.28
CA ALA A 142 -18.83 3.59 -3.28
C ALA A 142 -19.35 3.90 -4.70
N ARG A 143 -19.00 3.09 -5.70
CA ARG A 143 -19.37 3.34 -7.12
C ARG A 143 -20.87 3.26 -7.39
N ARG A 144 -21.62 2.51 -6.59
CA ARG A 144 -23.07 2.26 -6.77
C ARG A 144 -23.91 2.85 -5.63
N GLY A 145 -23.40 3.89 -4.99
CA GLY A 145 -23.96 4.48 -3.78
C GLY A 145 -23.10 4.20 -2.55
N VAL A 146 -23.55 4.67 -1.40
CA VAL A 146 -22.85 4.47 -0.12
C VAL A 146 -22.85 2.99 0.28
N PRO A 147 -21.78 2.48 0.92
CA PRO A 147 -21.74 1.11 1.42
C PRO A 147 -22.83 0.83 2.46
N ARG A 148 -23.36 -0.40 2.47
CA ARG A 148 -24.44 -0.84 3.37
C ARG A 148 -23.93 -1.51 4.63
N TYR A 149 -22.70 -2.05 4.63
CA TYR A 149 -22.10 -2.79 5.74
C TYR A 149 -22.87 -4.06 6.15
N ASP A 150 -23.62 -4.65 5.22
CA ASP A 150 -24.46 -5.85 5.41
C ASP A 150 -23.81 -7.13 4.82
N GLY A 151 -22.53 -7.03 4.40
CA GLY A 151 -21.81 -8.12 3.74
C GLY A 151 -21.96 -8.18 2.22
N THR A 152 -22.79 -7.31 1.62
CA THR A 152 -23.00 -7.28 0.15
C THR A 152 -22.12 -6.26 -0.58
N ASP A 153 -21.38 -5.44 0.14
CA ASP A 153 -20.51 -4.41 -0.45
C ASP A 153 -19.36 -5.04 -1.26
N GLY A 154 -19.07 -4.45 -2.42
CA GLY A 154 -17.84 -4.74 -3.16
C GLY A 154 -16.64 -3.97 -2.58
N PHE A 155 -15.43 -4.35 -2.97
CA PHE A 155 -14.19 -3.70 -2.50
C PHE A 155 -13.28 -3.29 -3.67
N GLN A 156 -12.40 -2.34 -3.41
CA GLN A 156 -11.33 -1.91 -4.30
C GLN A 156 -10.01 -2.04 -3.54
N LEU A 157 -9.07 -2.77 -4.13
CA LEU A 157 -7.69 -2.89 -3.66
C LEU A 157 -6.83 -1.90 -4.43
N PHE A 158 -6.03 -1.13 -3.72
CA PHE A 158 -4.99 -0.24 -4.22
C PHE A 158 -3.65 -0.79 -3.75
N LEU A 159 -2.76 -1.12 -4.68
CA LEU A 159 -1.41 -1.57 -4.38
C LEU A 159 -0.43 -0.37 -4.39
N PRO A 160 0.72 -0.44 -3.69
CA PRO A 160 1.72 0.64 -3.62
C PRO A 160 2.23 1.14 -4.98
N GLU A 161 2.19 0.27 -6.00
CA GLU A 161 2.62 0.58 -7.36
C GLU A 161 1.62 1.50 -8.08
N GLY A 162 0.44 1.72 -7.50
CA GLY A 162 -0.64 2.55 -8.03
C GLY A 162 -1.70 1.75 -8.82
N GLN A 163 -1.60 0.43 -8.86
CA GLN A 163 -2.61 -0.42 -9.47
C GLN A 163 -3.87 -0.47 -8.59
N MET A 164 -5.03 -0.27 -9.21
CA MET A 164 -6.33 -0.45 -8.58
C MET A 164 -7.03 -1.69 -9.15
N VAL A 165 -7.57 -2.53 -8.27
CA VAL A 165 -8.26 -3.78 -8.60
C VAL A 165 -9.63 -3.79 -7.94
N GLU A 166 -10.69 -3.97 -8.73
CA GLU A 166 -12.04 -4.22 -8.19
C GLU A 166 -12.14 -5.69 -7.73
N LEU A 167 -12.60 -5.91 -6.50
CA LEU A 167 -12.70 -7.23 -5.89
C LEU A 167 -14.15 -7.68 -5.78
N VAL A 168 -14.38 -8.97 -6.00
CA VAL A 168 -15.67 -9.65 -5.81
C VAL A 168 -15.48 -10.88 -4.91
N THR A 169 -16.52 -11.23 -4.15
CA THR A 169 -16.51 -12.42 -3.30
C THR A 169 -16.46 -13.68 -4.16
N GLN A 170 -15.69 -14.67 -3.72
CA GLN A 170 -15.80 -16.00 -4.30
C GLN A 170 -16.98 -16.72 -3.65
N THR A 171 -18.08 -16.90 -4.40
CA THR A 171 -19.34 -17.48 -3.91
C THR A 171 -19.32 -19.01 -3.80
N ASN A 172 -18.40 -19.67 -4.48
CA ASN A 172 -18.27 -21.12 -4.45
C ASN A 172 -17.16 -21.46 -3.46
N GLU A 173 -17.57 -22.12 -2.37
CA GLU A 173 -16.80 -22.77 -1.31
C GLU A 173 -15.32 -22.35 -1.22
N SER A 174 -14.98 -21.66 -0.14
CA SER A 174 -13.59 -21.50 0.29
C SER A 174 -13.30 -22.61 1.31
N PRO A 175 -13.13 -23.89 0.91
CA PRO A 175 -13.34 -25.03 1.79
C PRO A 175 -12.15 -25.27 2.74
N SER A 176 -11.18 -24.36 2.77
CA SER A 176 -9.92 -24.51 3.52
C SER A 176 -9.46 -23.23 4.21
N LEU A 177 -10.31 -22.20 4.31
CA LEU A 177 -9.98 -21.03 5.11
C LEU A 177 -10.55 -21.18 6.53
N PRO A 178 -9.84 -20.72 7.57
CA PRO A 178 -10.37 -20.62 8.92
C PRO A 178 -11.69 -19.86 8.99
N LEU A 179 -12.50 -20.15 10.01
CA LEU A 179 -13.74 -19.43 10.28
C LEU A 179 -13.48 -17.91 10.37
N GLY A 180 -14.34 -17.13 9.70
CA GLY A 180 -14.21 -15.67 9.64
C GLY A 180 -13.27 -15.16 8.54
N GLN A 181 -12.62 -16.05 7.79
CA GLN A 181 -11.82 -15.68 6.61
C GLN A 181 -12.56 -15.93 5.30
N PHE A 182 -12.44 -14.98 4.37
CA PHE A 182 -13.12 -15.00 3.08
C PHE A 182 -12.14 -14.76 1.95
N ARG A 183 -12.24 -15.58 0.89
CA ARG A 183 -11.47 -15.38 -0.33
C ARG A 183 -12.16 -14.37 -1.24
N TRP A 184 -11.37 -13.42 -1.72
CA TRP A 184 -11.77 -12.43 -2.70
C TRP A 184 -10.94 -12.62 -3.97
N VAL A 185 -11.53 -12.31 -5.11
CA VAL A 185 -10.86 -12.41 -6.40
C VAL A 185 -10.97 -11.09 -7.16
N PRO A 186 -9.97 -10.73 -7.97
CA PRO A 186 -10.10 -9.67 -8.95
C PRO A 186 -11.31 -9.93 -9.85
N LYS A 187 -12.14 -8.89 -10.04
CA LYS A 187 -13.26 -8.94 -11.00
C LYS A 187 -12.77 -9.09 -12.44
N VAL A 188 -11.60 -8.51 -12.73
CA VAL A 188 -10.85 -8.71 -13.97
C VAL A 188 -9.49 -9.26 -13.55
N GLU A 189 -9.17 -10.48 -13.98
CA GLU A 189 -7.95 -11.16 -13.58
C GLU A 189 -6.80 -10.80 -14.51
N GLU A 190 -5.79 -10.12 -13.98
CA GLU A 190 -4.57 -9.71 -14.70
C GLU A 190 -3.32 -9.92 -13.84
N ALA A 191 -3.44 -9.65 -12.54
CA ALA A 191 -2.33 -9.68 -11.58
C ALA A 191 -2.18 -11.02 -10.84
N PHE A 192 -3.12 -11.96 -10.98
CA PHE A 192 -3.10 -13.28 -10.32
C PHE A 192 -2.94 -13.17 -8.81
N LEU A 193 -3.69 -12.24 -8.20
CA LEU A 193 -3.61 -11.95 -6.78
C LEU A 193 -4.38 -13.01 -5.97
N ARG A 194 -3.79 -13.47 -4.87
CA ARG A 194 -4.54 -14.18 -3.83
C ARG A 194 -4.96 -13.15 -2.78
N VAL A 195 -6.26 -12.93 -2.61
CA VAL A 195 -6.78 -11.98 -1.62
C VAL A 195 -7.61 -12.71 -0.57
N VAL A 196 -7.26 -12.50 0.70
CA VAL A 196 -7.97 -13.05 1.86
C VAL A 196 -8.33 -11.91 2.79
N GLN A 197 -9.60 -11.84 3.18
CA GLN A 197 -10.08 -10.99 4.26
C GLN A 197 -10.20 -11.83 5.52
N ASP A 198 -9.72 -11.33 6.65
CA ASP A 198 -9.97 -11.88 7.97
C ASP A 198 -10.88 -10.93 8.74
N THR A 199 -12.16 -11.29 8.86
CA THR A 199 -13.15 -10.43 9.51
C THR A 199 -13.03 -10.44 11.03
N GLY A 200 -12.47 -11.51 11.62
CA GLY A 200 -12.24 -11.61 13.06
C GLY A 200 -11.11 -10.69 13.52
N ASN A 201 -10.03 -10.62 12.74
CA ASN A 201 -8.91 -9.71 13.00
C ASN A 201 -9.08 -8.32 12.37
N ASN A 202 -10.13 -8.12 11.58
CA ASN A 202 -10.37 -6.89 10.81
C ASN A 202 -9.19 -6.50 9.91
N THR A 203 -8.64 -7.47 9.18
CA THR A 203 -7.46 -7.30 8.31
C THR A 203 -7.69 -7.90 6.92
N TRP A 204 -6.81 -7.51 6.00
CA TRP A 204 -6.71 -8.14 4.68
C TRP A 204 -5.27 -8.56 4.42
N VAL A 205 -5.11 -9.67 3.71
CA VAL A 205 -3.83 -10.14 3.23
C VAL A 205 -3.92 -10.43 1.74
N VAL A 206 -2.97 -9.88 0.99
CA VAL A 206 -2.84 -10.05 -0.45
C VAL A 206 -1.48 -10.67 -0.74
N TRP A 207 -1.43 -11.64 -1.63
CA TRP A 207 -0.19 -12.14 -2.22
C TRP A 207 -0.18 -11.87 -3.71
N ASP A 208 0.94 -11.37 -4.22
CA ASP A 208 1.19 -11.32 -5.66
C ASP A 208 1.74 -12.67 -6.18
N LYS A 209 1.88 -12.78 -7.50
CA LYS A 209 2.44 -13.96 -8.16
C LYS A 209 3.92 -14.23 -7.81
N GLY A 210 4.64 -13.22 -7.34
CA GLY A 210 6.03 -13.32 -6.90
C GLY A 210 6.17 -13.83 -5.47
N GLY A 211 5.05 -13.99 -4.75
CA GLY A 211 5.03 -14.39 -3.35
C GLY A 211 5.20 -13.21 -2.38
N THR A 212 5.23 -11.96 -2.87
CA THR A 212 5.21 -10.79 -1.99
C THR A 212 3.88 -10.72 -1.27
N LYS A 213 3.95 -10.61 0.06
CA LYS A 213 2.78 -10.52 0.94
C LYS A 213 2.55 -9.07 1.35
N PHE A 214 1.32 -8.61 1.20
CA PHE A 214 0.84 -7.29 1.60
C PHE A 214 -0.24 -7.45 2.67
N THR A 215 -0.04 -6.84 3.83
CA THR A 215 -1.01 -6.87 4.94
C THR A 215 -1.62 -5.50 5.14
N PHE A 216 -2.95 -5.44 5.25
CA PHE A 216 -3.71 -4.21 5.43
C PHE A 216 -4.55 -4.27 6.71
N GLY A 217 -4.74 -3.11 7.33
CA GLY A 217 -5.42 -2.99 8.61
C GLY A 217 -4.50 -3.22 9.81
N GLY A 218 -5.10 -3.31 11.00
CA GLY A 218 -4.39 -3.34 12.28
C GLY A 218 -4.57 -2.04 13.07
N ALA A 219 -3.69 -1.79 14.04
CA ALA A 219 -3.79 -0.64 14.92
C ALA A 219 -3.78 0.67 14.12
N ASN A 220 -4.85 1.46 14.26
CA ASN A 220 -5.05 2.77 13.64
C ASN A 220 -5.00 2.82 12.10
N ALA A 221 -4.74 1.72 11.40
CA ALA A 221 -4.57 1.68 9.94
C ALA A 221 -5.90 1.48 9.19
N TRP A 222 -6.91 2.28 9.53
CA TRP A 222 -8.26 2.15 8.99
C TRP A 222 -9.00 3.49 8.96
N VAL A 223 -10.09 3.54 8.21
CA VAL A 223 -11.09 4.61 8.24
C VAL A 223 -12.46 3.95 8.38
N GLY A 224 -13.28 4.41 9.31
CA GLY A 224 -14.44 3.64 9.77
C GLY A 224 -15.29 4.35 10.81
N LYS A 225 -16.49 3.81 11.04
CA LYS A 225 -17.32 4.11 12.22
C LYS A 225 -16.84 3.36 13.46
N ASP A 226 -16.30 2.15 13.26
CA ASP A 226 -15.82 1.27 14.33
C ASP A 226 -14.58 0.52 13.86
N THR A 227 -13.56 0.59 14.71
CA THR A 227 -12.19 0.13 14.52
C THR A 227 -12.07 -1.37 14.78
N ARG A 228 -13.01 -1.92 15.58
CA ARG A 228 -12.96 -3.28 16.13
C ARG A 228 -13.76 -4.28 15.30
N SER A 229 -14.42 -3.82 14.24
CA SER A 229 -15.28 -4.65 13.40
C SER A 229 -15.09 -4.35 11.92
N ALA A 230 -15.00 -5.42 11.12
CA ALA A 230 -15.03 -5.31 9.67
C ALA A 230 -16.30 -4.62 9.15
N SER A 231 -17.46 -4.84 9.79
CA SER A 231 -18.72 -4.16 9.48
C SER A 231 -18.74 -2.68 9.90
N GLY A 232 -17.73 -2.24 10.65
CA GLY A 232 -17.48 -0.86 11.04
C GLY A 232 -16.49 -0.11 10.16
N THR A 233 -15.76 -0.83 9.31
CA THR A 233 -14.59 -0.30 8.60
C THR A 233 -14.91 -0.04 7.13
N PHE A 234 -14.66 1.19 6.68
CA PHE A 234 -14.78 1.58 5.26
C PHE A 234 -13.50 1.26 4.48
N GLY A 235 -12.33 1.43 5.10
CA GLY A 235 -11.05 1.17 4.47
C GLY A 235 -9.96 0.72 5.43
N TRP A 236 -9.04 -0.08 4.91
CA TRP A 236 -7.88 -0.65 5.58
C TRP A 236 -6.62 -0.21 4.84
N TYR A 237 -5.71 0.49 5.52
CA TYR A 237 -4.45 0.94 4.93
C TYR A 237 -3.38 -0.14 5.02
N LEU A 238 -2.45 -0.16 4.07
CA LEU A 238 -1.33 -1.09 4.06
C LEU A 238 -0.45 -0.85 5.29
N THR A 239 -0.14 -1.91 6.04
CA THR A 239 0.70 -1.85 7.24
C THR A 239 1.99 -2.66 7.10
N ARG A 240 2.06 -3.61 6.17
CA ARG A 240 3.26 -4.41 5.97
C ARG A 240 3.41 -4.93 4.54
N ILE A 241 4.66 -4.95 4.07
CA ILE A 241 5.09 -5.71 2.89
C ILE A 241 6.18 -6.68 3.34
N GLN A 242 6.11 -7.92 2.86
CA GLN A 242 7.15 -8.93 3.07
C GLN A 242 7.43 -9.69 1.78
N ASP A 243 8.69 -9.78 1.39
CA ASP A 243 9.11 -10.61 0.24
C ASP A 243 9.33 -12.08 0.64
N PRO A 244 9.47 -13.01 -0.32
CA PRO A 244 9.72 -14.43 -0.01
C PRO A 244 11.02 -14.71 0.76
N ASN A 245 11.96 -13.77 0.77
CA ASN A 245 13.22 -13.87 1.51
C ASN A 245 13.09 -13.37 2.95
N GLY A 246 11.88 -12.99 3.37
CA GLY A 246 11.59 -12.47 4.71
C GLY A 246 11.98 -11.01 4.89
N ASN A 247 12.36 -10.27 3.83
CA ASN A 247 12.65 -8.84 3.95
C ASN A 247 11.36 -8.08 4.20
N THR A 248 11.41 -7.06 5.05
CA THR A 248 10.20 -6.38 5.54
C THR A 248 10.23 -4.87 5.35
N LEU A 249 9.02 -4.35 5.17
CA LEU A 249 8.66 -2.95 5.26
C LEU A 249 7.38 -2.84 6.09
N GLN A 250 7.33 -1.90 7.04
CA GLN A 250 6.18 -1.65 7.89
C GLN A 250 5.74 -0.19 7.82
N ILE A 251 4.42 0.04 7.90
CA ILE A 251 3.81 1.37 7.92
C ILE A 251 2.94 1.50 9.17
N THR A 252 3.20 2.53 9.96
CA THR A 252 2.39 2.89 11.13
C THR A 252 1.49 4.07 10.81
N TYR A 253 0.38 4.17 11.54
CA TYR A 253 -0.62 5.22 11.34
C TYR A 253 -1.07 5.83 12.66
N THR A 254 -1.46 7.10 12.58
CA THR A 254 -2.19 7.80 13.64
C THR A 254 -3.63 8.03 13.17
N ALA A 255 -4.59 7.53 13.94
CA ALA A 255 -6.01 7.74 13.69
C ALA A 255 -6.51 8.96 14.46
N ILE A 256 -7.05 9.95 13.74
CA ILE A 256 -7.55 11.19 14.34
C ILE A 256 -9.07 11.25 14.20
N PRO A 257 -9.83 11.30 15.31
CA PRO A 257 -11.27 11.47 15.28
C PRO A 257 -11.71 12.75 14.56
N GLY A 258 -12.90 12.71 13.97
CA GLY A 258 -13.52 13.84 13.28
C GLY A 258 -13.89 15.01 14.19
N GLY A 259 -13.75 14.88 15.51
CA GLY A 259 -14.12 15.91 16.48
C GLY A 259 -15.63 15.96 16.71
N ASP A 260 -16.25 17.08 16.35
CA ASP A 260 -17.71 17.30 16.40
C ASP A 260 -18.52 16.34 15.50
N LEU A 261 -17.87 15.63 14.57
CA LEU A 261 -18.50 14.58 13.77
C LEU A 261 -18.58 13.21 14.47
N GLY A 262 -18.15 13.13 15.73
CA GLY A 262 -18.17 11.90 16.53
C GLY A 262 -16.88 11.08 16.42
N SER A 263 -17.00 9.78 16.65
CA SER A 263 -15.87 8.85 16.79
C SER A 263 -15.25 8.39 15.47
N VAL A 264 -15.81 8.79 14.33
CA VAL A 264 -15.26 8.46 13.01
C VAL A 264 -13.87 9.06 12.88
N ALA A 265 -12.85 8.22 12.74
CA ALA A 265 -11.48 8.65 12.59
C ALA A 265 -10.99 8.54 11.15
N TYR A 266 -10.09 9.46 10.79
CA TYR A 266 -9.28 9.36 9.58
C TYR A 266 -7.85 9.04 9.98
N ALA A 267 -7.25 8.04 9.35
CA ALA A 267 -5.87 7.66 9.63
C ALA A 267 -4.88 8.36 8.70
N TYR A 268 -3.77 8.79 9.28
CA TYR A 268 -2.64 9.43 8.61
C TYR A 268 -1.42 8.53 8.79
N PRO A 269 -0.65 8.21 7.74
CA PRO A 269 0.59 7.47 7.91
C PRO A 269 1.53 8.29 8.78
N ASP A 270 2.16 7.63 9.75
CA ASP A 270 3.08 8.23 10.72
C ASP A 270 4.52 7.92 10.32
N LYS A 271 4.87 6.63 10.23
CA LYS A 271 6.21 6.18 9.83
C LYS A 271 6.19 5.01 8.86
N ILE A 272 7.24 4.92 8.05
CA ILE A 272 7.61 3.71 7.32
C ILE A 272 8.97 3.25 7.81
N HIS A 273 9.08 2.00 8.25
CA HIS A 273 10.32 1.33 8.62
C HIS A 273 10.63 0.28 7.55
N TYR A 274 11.85 0.26 7.01
CA TYR A 274 12.22 -0.70 5.96
C TYR A 274 13.71 -1.10 6.02
N GLY A 275 14.06 -2.15 5.26
CA GLY A 275 15.39 -2.77 5.28
C GLY A 275 15.57 -3.85 6.34
N GLY A 276 14.49 -4.21 7.04
CA GLY A 276 14.44 -5.27 8.05
C GLY A 276 14.31 -6.66 7.43
N ASN A 277 14.39 -7.67 8.27
CA ASN A 277 14.14 -9.06 7.90
C ASN A 277 13.62 -9.84 9.10
N GLY A 278 12.58 -10.64 8.87
CA GLY A 278 11.97 -11.46 9.90
C GLY A 278 10.77 -12.24 9.35
N ASP A 279 9.87 -12.62 10.26
CA ASP A 279 8.68 -13.43 9.97
C ASP A 279 7.39 -12.70 10.34
N ASP A 280 6.25 -13.35 10.14
CA ASP A 280 4.93 -12.78 10.41
C ASP A 280 4.75 -12.31 11.87
N SER A 281 5.37 -13.01 12.82
CA SER A 281 5.26 -12.70 14.25
C SER A 281 6.23 -11.60 14.69
N ASN A 282 7.43 -11.55 14.10
CA ASN A 282 8.43 -10.55 14.36
C ASN A 282 9.11 -10.10 13.04
N PRO A 283 8.74 -8.93 12.50
CA PRO A 283 9.26 -8.42 11.23
C PRO A 283 10.76 -8.07 11.28
N GLU A 284 11.34 -7.97 12.48
CA GLU A 284 12.75 -7.63 12.69
C GLU A 284 13.55 -8.78 13.33
N ALA A 285 13.00 -10.01 13.31
CA ALA A 285 13.57 -11.16 14.01
C ALA A 285 15.05 -11.42 13.68
N ASN A 286 15.43 -11.25 12.41
CA ASN A 286 16.78 -11.52 11.93
C ASN A 286 17.60 -10.23 11.78
N PHE A 287 16.98 -9.17 11.23
CA PHE A 287 17.63 -7.88 11.05
C PHE A 287 16.63 -6.73 11.31
N PRO A 288 17.02 -5.70 12.08
CA PRO A 288 16.17 -4.52 12.31
C PRO A 288 16.04 -3.67 11.05
N HIS A 289 14.96 -2.89 10.95
CA HIS A 289 14.79 -1.89 9.90
C HIS A 289 15.86 -0.79 10.03
N LYS A 290 16.62 -0.52 8.97
CA LYS A 290 17.73 0.46 8.98
C LYS A 290 17.33 1.85 8.55
N HIS A 291 16.22 1.98 7.85
CA HIS A 291 15.79 3.23 7.26
C HIS A 291 14.37 3.57 7.70
N HIS A 292 14.12 4.86 7.88
CA HIS A 292 12.86 5.37 8.36
C HIS A 292 12.40 6.55 7.49
N VAL A 293 11.11 6.57 7.20
CA VAL A 293 10.42 7.72 6.63
C VAL A 293 9.40 8.19 7.65
N THR A 294 9.45 9.45 8.06
CA THR A 294 8.49 10.05 8.98
C THR A 294 7.63 11.07 8.23
N PHE A 295 6.33 11.01 8.44
CA PHE A 295 5.38 11.99 7.92
C PHE A 295 5.05 13.02 9.00
N VAL A 296 5.37 14.27 8.74
CA VAL A 296 5.09 15.39 9.65
C VAL A 296 3.85 16.11 9.17
N TRP A 297 2.84 16.13 10.02
CA TRP A 297 1.52 16.68 9.74
C TRP A 297 1.33 18.00 10.47
N ASP A 298 0.56 18.90 9.86
CA ASP A 298 0.06 20.08 10.57
C ASP A 298 -0.87 19.64 11.73
N SER A 299 -0.82 20.39 12.83
CA SER A 299 -1.74 20.19 13.96
C SER A 299 -3.20 20.34 13.56
N LEU A 300 -3.49 21.31 12.68
CA LEU A 300 -4.82 21.58 12.15
C LEU A 300 -4.71 22.28 10.80
N ARG A 301 -5.26 21.69 9.75
CA ARG A 301 -5.34 22.35 8.44
C ARG A 301 -6.41 23.47 8.45
N PRO A 302 -6.20 24.58 7.71
CA PRO A 302 -7.15 25.70 7.66
C PRO A 302 -8.45 25.36 6.90
N ASP A 303 -8.42 24.39 5.99
CA ASP A 303 -9.51 23.99 5.09
C ASP A 303 -9.93 22.53 5.35
N ARG A 304 -10.58 22.26 6.47
CA ARG A 304 -11.01 20.89 6.82
C ARG A 304 -11.96 20.34 5.75
N VAL A 305 -11.71 19.11 5.32
CA VAL A 305 -12.47 18.46 4.25
C VAL A 305 -13.31 17.35 4.84
N GLU A 306 -14.60 17.35 4.55
CA GLU A 306 -15.53 16.30 4.97
C GLU A 306 -15.92 15.42 3.80
N SER A 307 -16.14 14.13 4.07
CA SER A 307 -16.60 13.16 3.08
C SER A 307 -17.67 12.26 3.68
N GLY A 308 -18.83 12.21 3.00
CA GLY A 308 -19.95 11.31 3.29
C GLY A 308 -19.89 9.97 2.54
N THR A 309 -18.81 9.72 1.78
CA THR A 309 -18.72 8.58 0.84
C THR A 309 -18.86 7.22 1.52
N GLY A 310 -18.43 7.12 2.78
CA GLY A 310 -18.55 5.91 3.59
C GLY A 310 -19.94 5.67 4.18
N GLY A 311 -20.95 6.51 3.90
CA GLY A 311 -22.25 6.47 4.56
C GLY A 311 -22.29 7.15 5.93
N TYR A 312 -21.21 7.83 6.30
CA TYR A 312 -21.05 8.66 7.49
C TYR A 312 -20.10 9.82 7.16
N LEU A 313 -20.11 10.89 7.96
CA LEU A 313 -19.17 11.99 7.80
C LEU A 313 -17.81 11.63 8.39
N SER A 314 -16.81 11.57 7.53
CA SER A 314 -15.39 11.52 7.90
C SER A 314 -14.75 12.87 7.61
N ARG A 315 -13.67 13.20 8.32
CA ARG A 315 -12.99 14.49 8.14
C ARG A 315 -11.48 14.34 8.04
N ILE A 316 -10.93 15.02 7.04
CA ILE A 316 -9.51 15.28 6.92
C ILE A 316 -9.24 16.59 7.68
N SER A 317 -8.57 16.47 8.82
CA SER A 317 -8.26 17.56 9.75
C SER A 317 -6.79 18.00 9.70
N GLN A 318 -5.93 17.23 9.04
CA GLN A 318 -4.50 17.53 8.90
C GLN A 318 -4.07 17.56 7.43
N ARG A 319 -2.94 18.20 7.20
CA ARG A 319 -2.30 18.31 5.89
C ARG A 319 -0.81 18.04 6.05
N LEU A 320 -0.21 17.30 5.12
CA LEU A 320 1.19 16.92 5.20
C LEU A 320 2.06 18.16 5.04
N GLN A 321 2.96 18.41 5.99
CA GLN A 321 3.92 19.52 5.92
C GLN A 321 5.28 19.05 5.42
N LYS A 322 5.72 17.87 5.86
CA LYS A 322 7.08 17.41 5.59
C LYS A 322 7.17 15.89 5.56
N ILE A 323 8.06 15.37 4.74
CA ILE A 323 8.53 13.99 4.80
C ILE A 323 10.00 14.01 5.19
N GLU A 324 10.36 13.26 6.21
CA GLU A 324 11.72 13.19 6.75
C GLU A 324 12.27 11.78 6.56
N ILE A 325 13.52 11.68 6.11
CA ILE A 325 14.19 10.41 5.87
C ILE A 325 15.40 10.34 6.79
N SER A 326 15.46 9.28 7.58
CA SER A 326 16.54 9.01 8.53
C SER A 326 16.98 7.55 8.46
N THR A 327 18.07 7.27 9.16
CA THR A 327 18.68 5.95 9.30
C THR A 327 18.98 5.70 10.77
N ASP A 328 19.09 4.44 11.16
CA ASP A 328 19.67 4.02 12.42
C ASP A 328 21.15 4.43 12.55
N GLY A 329 21.69 4.32 13.78
CA GLY A 329 23.12 4.48 14.08
C GLY A 329 23.41 5.63 15.05
N SER A 330 24.64 6.15 15.04
CA SER A 330 25.08 7.28 15.87
C SER A 330 24.29 8.57 15.61
N ASN A 331 23.63 8.66 14.45
CA ASN A 331 22.72 9.75 14.07
C ASN A 331 21.24 9.29 14.02
N ALA A 332 20.88 8.25 14.78
CA ALA A 332 19.52 7.73 14.81
C ALA A 332 18.49 8.85 14.99
N ASN A 333 17.45 8.82 14.16
CA ASN A 333 16.37 9.81 14.10
C ASN A 333 16.75 11.24 13.67
N ARG A 334 18.01 11.53 13.31
CA ARG A 334 18.35 12.79 12.63
C ARG A 334 18.09 12.63 11.13
N PRO A 335 17.18 13.41 10.52
CA PRO A 335 16.92 13.29 9.11
C PRO A 335 18.09 13.85 8.30
N PHE A 336 18.64 13.04 7.39
CA PHE A 336 19.65 13.48 6.42
C PHE A 336 19.00 14.02 5.14
N GLN A 337 17.70 13.79 4.96
CA GLN A 337 16.96 14.30 3.82
C GLN A 337 15.51 14.62 4.19
N THR A 338 15.03 15.76 3.70
CA THR A 338 13.67 16.24 3.94
C THR A 338 13.00 16.68 2.65
N TYR A 339 11.67 16.55 2.61
CA TYR A 339 10.82 17.10 1.56
C TYR A 339 9.75 17.96 2.22
N GLU A 340 9.80 19.27 1.99
CA GLU A 340 8.86 20.23 2.57
C GLU A 340 7.81 20.62 1.55
N LEU A 341 6.54 20.57 1.97
CA LEU A 341 5.38 20.86 1.14
C LEU A 341 4.82 22.23 1.56
N ALA A 342 4.85 23.19 0.62
CA ALA A 342 4.23 24.50 0.82
C ALA A 342 2.93 24.60 0.05
N TYR A 343 1.96 25.34 0.60
CA TYR A 343 0.61 25.41 0.04
C TYR A 343 0.12 26.85 -0.05
N ASN A 344 -0.63 27.11 -1.11
CA ASN A 344 -1.40 28.34 -1.27
C ASN A 344 -2.89 28.06 -1.10
N PRO A 345 -3.68 29.01 -0.55
CA PRO A 345 -5.12 28.92 -0.66
C PRO A 345 -5.53 29.01 -2.13
N SER A 346 -6.55 28.25 -2.52
CA SER A 346 -7.21 28.41 -3.82
C SER A 346 -7.71 29.86 -3.98
N PRO A 347 -7.86 30.39 -5.20
CA PRO A 347 -8.34 31.76 -5.43
C PRO A 347 -9.65 32.11 -4.71
N ASN A 348 -10.52 31.13 -4.49
CA ASN A 348 -11.79 31.30 -3.77
C ASN A 348 -11.68 31.03 -2.26
N GLY A 349 -10.46 30.96 -1.71
CA GLY A 349 -10.15 30.77 -0.29
C GLY A 349 -10.44 29.40 0.32
N GLY A 350 -11.07 28.47 -0.43
CA GLY A 350 -11.66 27.27 0.17
C GLY A 350 -10.82 26.00 0.22
N GLN A 351 -9.69 25.92 -0.50
CA GLN A 351 -8.92 24.67 -0.62
C GLN A 351 -7.41 24.90 -0.64
N SER A 352 -6.67 24.04 0.03
CA SER A 352 -5.21 23.97 -0.01
C SER A 352 -4.73 23.44 -1.37
N LEU A 353 -3.97 24.27 -2.09
CA LEU A 353 -3.27 23.90 -3.31
C LEU A 353 -1.79 23.70 -2.99
N LEU A 354 -1.23 22.52 -3.30
CA LEU A 354 0.20 22.29 -3.15
C LEU A 354 0.94 23.20 -4.14
N ALA A 355 1.72 24.13 -3.60
CA ALA A 355 2.40 25.18 -4.35
C ALA A 355 3.86 24.82 -4.63
N SER A 356 4.53 24.11 -3.70
CA SER A 356 5.88 23.63 -3.96
C SER A 356 6.25 22.40 -3.13
N VAL A 357 7.25 21.68 -3.63
CA VAL A 357 7.98 20.65 -2.89
C VAL A 357 9.48 20.98 -2.94
N THR A 358 10.09 21.14 -1.76
CA THR A 358 11.52 21.46 -1.63
C THR A 358 12.25 20.29 -0.99
N ARG A 359 13.31 19.77 -1.65
CA ARG A 359 14.19 18.75 -1.08
C ARG A 359 15.41 19.40 -0.45
N THR A 360 15.69 19.07 0.80
CA THR A 360 16.89 19.50 1.51
C THR A 360 17.68 18.27 1.97
N GLY A 361 18.98 18.26 1.68
CA GLY A 361 19.93 17.30 2.24
C GLY A 361 20.67 17.94 3.42
N VAL A 362 20.94 17.15 4.45
CA VAL A 362 21.68 17.56 5.64
C VAL A 362 22.87 16.63 5.82
N GLU A 363 24.06 17.21 5.86
CA GLU A 363 25.29 16.53 6.22
C GLU A 363 25.24 16.20 7.72
N LEU A 364 25.28 14.90 8.04
CA LEU A 364 25.05 14.46 9.43
C LEU A 364 26.23 14.77 10.36
N SER A 365 27.44 14.90 9.80
CA SER A 365 28.67 15.13 10.57
C SER A 365 28.74 16.53 11.20
N ASP A 366 28.24 17.57 10.50
CA ASP A 366 28.32 18.96 10.94
C ASP A 366 26.96 19.69 10.96
N GLY A 367 25.89 19.07 10.43
CA GLY A 367 24.56 19.66 10.33
C GLY A 367 24.38 20.66 9.20
N THR A 368 25.39 20.84 8.33
CA THR A 368 25.30 21.72 7.16
C THR A 368 24.22 21.21 6.22
N SER A 369 23.40 22.10 5.67
CA SER A 369 22.32 21.72 4.77
C SER A 369 22.44 22.38 3.39
N LYS A 370 21.98 21.66 2.37
CA LYS A 370 21.86 22.16 0.99
C LYS A 370 20.47 21.80 0.48
N SER A 371 19.78 22.77 -0.10
CA SER A 371 18.47 22.59 -0.71
C SER A 371 18.57 22.61 -2.22
N LEU A 372 17.85 21.70 -2.88
CA LEU A 372 17.58 21.84 -4.29
C LEU A 372 16.59 22.98 -4.51
N PRO A 373 16.60 23.64 -5.69
CA PRO A 373 15.56 24.58 -6.06
C PRO A 373 14.17 23.94 -5.85
N ALA A 374 13.28 24.70 -5.24
CA ALA A 374 11.91 24.25 -5.01
C ALA A 374 11.24 23.93 -6.35
N VAL A 375 10.56 22.80 -6.43
CA VAL A 375 9.68 22.53 -7.55
C VAL A 375 8.40 23.31 -7.35
N LEU A 376 8.20 24.33 -8.18
CA LEU A 376 7.00 25.15 -8.18
C LEU A 376 5.91 24.45 -8.99
N LEU A 377 4.76 24.28 -8.36
CA LEU A 377 3.58 23.63 -8.91
C LEU A 377 2.54 24.72 -9.18
N VAL A 378 2.68 25.37 -10.33
CA VAL A 378 1.73 26.39 -10.76
C VAL A 378 0.63 25.72 -11.56
N LEU A 379 -0.50 25.44 -10.90
CA LEU A 379 -1.70 24.96 -11.55
C LEU A 379 -2.59 26.16 -11.87
N THR A 380 -2.42 26.77 -13.05
CA THR A 380 -3.37 27.77 -13.54
C THR A 380 -4.64 27.05 -14.01
N ARG A 381 -5.79 27.52 -13.52
CA ARG A 381 -7.09 27.19 -14.12
C ARG A 381 -7.35 28.06 -15.32
#